data_AF-A0A7C6RBV7-F1
#
_entry.id   AF-A0A7C6RBV7-F1
#
_cell.length_a   1.000
_cell.length_b   1.000
_cell.length_c   1.000
_cell.angle_alpha   90.00
_cell.angle_beta   90.00
_cell.angle_gamma   90.00
#
_symmetry.space_group_name_H-M   'P 1'
#
loop_
_entity.id
_entity.type
_entity.pdbx_description
1 polymer ?
#
loop_
_entity_poly.entity_id
_entity_poly.type
_entity_poly.pdbx_seq_one_letter_code
_entity_poly.pdbx_strand_id
1 'polypeptide(L)'
;MNKKLLVFTFVLLLTLSVIAAAQALAPVKIVVNGTELETDVAPVLKQGRVLAPVRAIAEKLGAEVIWDGERNTVYINTVKTEGKAGEEDTGAEVAALVETFGSRLQRVSLLAPEEILVQILEENYGGLVAPRLLAEWSREPARAPGRQLSSPWPERIEILALEQTAPESYRVKGEIIEVTSVELAEGGIAARRPITLVVEKEEDSWLITAVTLGEYAETNAIVYNNDQYGFSFALPEGWAGYTIVAEEWEGFDPEAPGAAAAQGPTIIIRHPQWKAEKPRQDIPILVFTHAQWEAMEEGKFHIGAAPIGPRELDRNGKYVFALPARYNFAFPEGYEEVEAILETNPLQANENYI
;
A
#
# COMPACT_ATOMS: atom_id res chain seq x y z
N MET A 1 10.31 73.26 -33.06
CA MET A 1 10.85 72.09 -32.35
C MET A 1 10.57 70.84 -33.19
N ASN A 2 11.61 70.14 -33.63
CA ASN A 2 11.54 69.18 -34.74
C ASN A 2 10.80 67.90 -34.34
N LYS A 3 9.80 67.48 -35.12
CA LYS A 3 9.01 66.25 -34.89
C LYS A 3 9.89 64.98 -34.78
N LYS A 4 11.11 65.00 -35.34
CA LYS A 4 12.11 63.93 -35.19
C LYS A 4 12.76 63.86 -33.79
N LEU A 5 12.81 64.97 -33.04
CA LEU A 5 13.37 65.01 -31.69
C LEU A 5 12.38 64.48 -30.64
N LEU A 6 11.07 64.60 -30.90
CA LEU A 6 10.01 64.11 -30.02
C LEU A 6 9.80 62.60 -30.12
N VAL A 7 10.05 62.02 -31.31
CA VAL A 7 10.06 60.55 -31.49
C VAL A 7 11.27 59.90 -30.83
N PHE A 8 12.42 60.58 -30.82
CA PHE A 8 13.64 60.03 -30.20
C PHE A 8 13.60 60.08 -28.66
N THR A 9 12.91 61.07 -28.08
CA THR A 9 12.67 61.12 -26.62
C THR A 9 11.57 60.18 -26.16
N PHE A 10 10.60 59.84 -27.03
CA PHE A 10 9.56 58.85 -26.70
C PHE A 10 10.05 57.40 -26.82
N VAL A 11 11.00 57.10 -27.70
CA VAL A 11 11.62 55.76 -27.80
C VAL A 11 12.64 55.51 -26.68
N LEU A 12 13.32 56.54 -26.17
CA LEU A 12 14.27 56.41 -25.05
C LEU A 12 13.58 56.24 -23.68
N LEU A 13 12.33 56.68 -23.54
CA LEU A 13 11.54 56.50 -22.31
C LEU A 13 10.76 55.18 -22.23
N LEU A 14 10.70 54.41 -23.34
CA LEU A 14 9.98 53.13 -23.40
C LEU A 14 10.89 51.90 -23.18
N THR A 15 12.22 52.07 -23.10
CA THR A 15 13.15 50.98 -22.77
C THR A 15 13.53 50.92 -21.28
N LEU A 16 13.07 51.86 -20.46
CA LEU A 16 13.43 51.94 -19.03
C LEU A 16 12.42 51.30 -18.06
N SER A 17 11.49 50.48 -18.55
CA SER A 17 10.47 49.86 -17.68
C SER A 17 10.22 48.42 -18.10
N VAL A 18 11.15 47.51 -17.78
CA VAL A 18 10.93 46.24 -17.05
C VAL A 18 12.33 45.70 -16.74
N ILE A 19 12.98 46.18 -15.67
CA ILE A 19 13.88 45.31 -14.93
C ILE A 19 12.98 44.65 -13.89
N ALA A 20 12.37 43.53 -14.28
CA ALA A 20 11.85 42.61 -13.28
C ALA A 20 13.09 42.10 -12.54
N ALA A 21 13.39 42.70 -11.39
CA ALA A 21 14.28 42.09 -10.44
C ALA A 21 13.63 40.76 -10.09
N ALA A 22 14.15 39.67 -10.64
CA ALA A 22 13.84 38.33 -10.17
C ALA A 22 14.25 38.31 -8.70
N GLN A 23 13.30 38.54 -7.80
CA GLN A 23 13.52 38.35 -6.38
C GLN A 23 13.71 36.86 -6.22
N ALA A 24 14.96 36.42 -6.12
CA ALA A 24 15.26 35.08 -5.65
C ALA A 24 14.57 34.94 -4.29
N LEU A 25 13.63 34.00 -4.19
CA LEU A 25 13.06 33.59 -2.92
C LEU A 25 14.22 33.31 -1.97
N ALA A 26 14.17 33.89 -0.77
CA ALA A 26 15.21 33.65 0.23
C ALA A 26 15.36 32.12 0.39
N PRO A 27 16.60 31.60 0.36
CA PRO A 27 16.83 30.17 0.50
C PRO A 27 16.23 29.68 1.82
N VAL A 28 15.55 28.53 1.78
CA VAL A 28 14.95 27.93 2.96
C VAL A 28 16.07 27.42 3.87
N LYS A 29 16.17 28.00 5.07
CA LYS A 29 17.17 27.64 6.07
C LYS A 29 16.64 26.56 7.01
N ILE A 30 17.47 25.60 7.36
CA ILE A 30 17.17 24.58 8.37
C ILE A 30 17.83 25.00 9.68
N VAL A 31 17.08 25.01 10.79
CA VAL A 31 17.62 25.29 12.13
C VAL A 31 17.29 24.11 13.04
N VAL A 32 18.31 23.48 13.60
CA VAL A 32 18.18 22.36 14.54
C VAL A 32 18.79 22.77 15.87
N ASN A 33 18.01 22.71 16.96
CA ASN A 33 18.43 23.12 18.31
C ASN A 33 19.05 24.52 18.37
N GLY A 34 18.48 25.48 17.63
CA GLY A 34 18.96 26.87 17.59
C GLY A 34 20.22 27.09 16.74
N THR A 35 20.77 26.05 16.11
CA THR A 35 21.92 26.15 15.20
C THR A 35 21.46 25.99 13.76
N GLU A 36 21.84 26.90 12.87
CA GLU A 36 21.63 26.75 11.43
C GLU A 36 22.42 25.54 10.92
N LEU A 37 21.75 24.65 10.19
CA LEU A 37 22.31 23.43 9.65
C LEU A 37 22.63 23.62 8.17
N GLU A 38 23.92 23.63 7.85
CA GLU A 38 24.39 23.55 6.47
C GLU A 38 24.18 22.13 5.94
N THR A 39 23.52 22.01 4.79
CA THR A 39 23.24 20.73 4.14
C THR A 39 23.82 20.69 2.74
N ASP A 40 24.29 19.52 2.32
CA ASP A 40 24.79 19.24 0.97
C ASP A 40 23.70 19.35 -0.11
N VAL A 41 22.46 19.05 0.28
CA VAL A 41 21.25 19.25 -0.53
C VAL A 41 20.42 20.36 0.09
N ALA A 42 20.16 21.44 -0.66
CA ALA A 42 19.29 22.51 -0.18
C ALA A 42 17.82 22.02 -0.08
N PRO A 43 17.04 22.47 0.93
CA PRO A 43 15.61 22.20 0.95
C PRO A 43 14.90 22.75 -0.28
N VAL A 44 13.92 22.01 -0.80
CA VAL A 44 13.19 22.39 -2.02
C VAL A 44 11.70 22.54 -1.74
N LEU A 45 11.08 23.58 -2.30
CA LEU A 45 9.63 23.76 -2.25
C LEU A 45 9.00 23.00 -3.43
N LYS A 46 8.23 21.95 -3.13
CA LYS A 46 7.51 21.15 -4.14
C LYS A 46 6.05 21.04 -3.74
N GLN A 47 5.14 21.48 -4.62
CA GLN A 47 3.69 21.41 -4.41
C GLN A 47 3.23 22.04 -3.08
N GLY A 48 3.84 23.17 -2.69
CA GLY A 48 3.51 23.87 -1.43
C GLY A 48 4.09 23.25 -0.16
N ARG A 49 4.90 22.19 -0.26
CA ARG A 49 5.62 21.56 0.86
C ARG A 49 7.11 21.77 0.73
N VAL A 50 7.79 22.00 1.85
CA VAL A 50 9.26 22.03 1.90
C VAL A 50 9.75 20.61 2.12
N LEU A 51 10.52 20.09 1.17
CA LEU A 51 11.25 18.84 1.32
C LEU A 51 12.63 19.16 1.90
N ALA A 52 12.93 18.61 3.07
CA ALA A 52 14.19 18.83 3.77
C ALA A 52 15.05 17.54 3.78
N PRO A 53 16.39 17.65 3.81
CA PRO A 53 17.27 16.49 3.83
C PRO A 53 17.18 15.75 5.16
N VAL A 54 16.47 14.61 5.15
CA VAL A 54 16.19 13.82 6.35
C VAL A 54 17.46 13.36 7.07
N ARG A 55 18.49 12.93 6.33
CA ARG A 55 19.77 12.46 6.89
C ARG A 55 20.46 13.53 7.70
N ALA A 56 20.64 14.72 7.13
CA ALA A 56 21.35 15.81 7.78
C ALA A 56 20.65 16.24 9.09
N ILE A 57 19.32 16.27 9.09
CA ILE A 57 18.52 16.60 10.27
C ILE A 57 18.66 15.51 11.34
N ALA A 58 18.49 14.25 10.96
CA ALA A 58 18.53 13.11 11.87
C ALA A 58 19.93 12.93 12.51
N GLU A 59 21.01 13.02 11.72
CA GLU A 59 22.38 12.96 12.22
C GLU A 59 22.69 14.12 13.17
N LYS A 60 22.21 15.33 12.87
CA LYS A 60 22.36 16.50 13.77
C LYS A 60 21.63 16.31 15.09
N LEU A 61 20.55 15.53 15.10
CA LEU A 61 19.80 15.14 16.29
C LEU A 61 20.40 13.92 17.02
N GLY A 62 21.52 13.37 16.54
CA GLY A 62 22.21 12.25 17.18
C GLY A 62 21.66 10.88 16.80
N ALA A 63 20.95 10.78 15.67
CA ALA A 63 20.52 9.50 15.11
C ALA A 63 21.48 9.02 14.00
N GLU A 64 21.71 7.72 13.93
CA GLU A 64 22.36 7.05 12.80
C GLU A 64 21.33 6.84 11.69
N VAL A 65 21.73 7.08 10.43
CA VAL A 65 20.85 6.92 9.27
C VAL A 65 21.43 5.89 8.31
N ILE A 66 20.73 4.77 8.14
CA ILE A 66 21.13 3.67 7.27
C ILE A 66 20.20 3.64 6.06
N TRP A 67 20.79 3.53 4.87
CA TRP A 67 20.05 3.29 3.64
C TRP A 67 20.12 1.81 3.27
N ASP A 68 18.97 1.16 3.22
CA ASP A 68 18.82 -0.17 2.63
C ASP A 68 18.31 -0.01 1.19
N GLY A 69 19.24 -0.16 0.25
CA GLY A 69 18.95 -0.03 -1.18
C GLY A 69 18.20 -1.22 -1.78
N GLU A 70 18.20 -2.39 -1.12
CA GLU A 70 17.43 -3.54 -1.57
C GLU A 70 15.94 -3.35 -1.21
N ARG A 71 15.68 -2.79 -0.03
CA ARG A 71 14.31 -2.54 0.46
C ARG A 71 13.76 -1.16 0.13
N ASN A 72 14.56 -0.28 -0.48
CA ASN A 72 14.24 1.13 -0.66
C ASN A 72 13.82 1.84 0.65
N THR A 73 14.46 1.48 1.76
CA THR A 73 14.08 1.92 3.11
C THR A 73 15.20 2.72 3.77
N VAL A 74 14.82 3.82 4.43
CA VAL A 74 15.71 4.59 5.31
C VAL A 74 15.44 4.20 6.76
N TYR A 75 16.45 3.67 7.46
CA TYR A 75 16.40 3.42 8.89
C TYR A 75 17.04 4.60 9.64
N ILE A 76 16.39 5.07 10.71
CA ILE A 76 16.90 6.15 11.57
C ILE A 76 16.96 5.63 13.00
N ASN A 77 18.17 5.33 13.48
CA ASN A 77 18.42 4.76 14.80
C ASN A 77 18.85 5.87 15.76
N THR A 78 18.04 6.21 16.76
CA THR A 78 18.47 7.17 17.78
C THR A 78 19.51 6.52 18.70
N VAL A 79 20.69 7.15 18.88
CA VAL A 79 21.68 6.66 19.84
C VAL A 79 21.11 6.84 21.26
N LYS A 80 20.88 5.73 21.96
CA LYS A 80 20.49 5.73 23.38
C LYS A 80 21.58 6.41 24.20
N THR A 81 21.21 7.42 24.97
CA THR A 81 22.10 8.01 25.99
C THR A 81 22.43 6.95 27.03
N GLU A 82 23.72 6.77 27.31
CA GLU A 82 24.32 5.68 28.09
C GLU A 82 23.60 5.38 29.43
N GLY A 83 22.94 4.22 29.46
CA GLY A 83 22.68 3.45 30.67
C GLY A 83 23.63 2.26 30.72
N LYS A 84 24.59 2.30 31.65
CA LYS A 84 25.49 1.25 32.17
C LYS A 84 25.69 -0.03 31.32
N ALA A 85 26.92 -0.17 30.82
CA ALA A 85 27.54 -1.37 30.28
C ALA A 85 27.24 -2.64 31.12
N GLY A 86 26.47 -3.54 30.54
CA GLY A 86 25.92 -4.77 31.12
C GLY A 86 24.62 -5.23 30.42
N GLU A 87 23.95 -4.30 29.72
CA GLU A 87 22.69 -4.45 28.98
C GLU A 87 22.84 -4.78 27.47
N GLU A 88 24.08 -4.88 26.96
CA GLU A 88 24.39 -4.88 25.52
C GLU A 88 23.99 -6.15 24.74
N ASP A 89 23.53 -7.22 25.39
CA ASP A 89 23.14 -8.47 24.70
C ASP A 89 21.63 -8.79 24.87
N THR A 90 21.04 -8.43 25.99
CA THR A 90 19.66 -8.82 26.34
C THR A 90 18.59 -8.16 25.48
N GLY A 91 18.78 -6.89 25.11
CA GLY A 91 17.86 -6.20 24.21
C GLY A 91 17.90 -6.78 22.78
N ALA A 92 19.06 -7.26 22.34
CA ALA A 92 19.24 -7.90 21.04
C ALA A 92 18.57 -9.28 21.00
N GLU A 93 18.67 -10.07 22.07
CA GLU A 93 17.94 -11.34 22.22
C GLU A 93 16.42 -11.14 22.11
N VAL A 94 15.89 -10.11 22.79
CA VAL A 94 14.45 -9.79 22.73
C VAL A 94 14.04 -9.31 21.33
N ALA A 95 14.86 -8.51 20.67
CA ALA A 95 14.59 -8.09 19.29
C ALA A 95 14.58 -9.29 18.33
N ALA A 96 15.57 -10.17 18.41
CA ALA A 96 15.66 -11.38 17.59
C ALA A 96 14.48 -12.34 17.83
N LEU A 97 14.02 -12.46 19.07
CA LEU A 97 12.80 -13.21 19.41
C LEU A 97 11.58 -12.62 18.68
N VAL A 98 11.40 -11.30 18.74
CA VAL A 98 10.25 -10.61 18.11
C VAL A 98 10.32 -10.68 16.59
N GLU A 99 11.50 -10.54 15.99
CA GLU A 99 11.71 -10.71 14.55
C GLU A 99 11.38 -12.14 14.11
N THR A 100 11.86 -13.14 14.86
CA THR A 100 11.56 -14.55 14.60
C THR A 100 10.06 -14.79 14.69
N PHE A 101 9.40 -14.31 15.75
CA PHE A 101 7.95 -14.41 15.90
C PHE A 101 7.20 -13.73 14.74
N GLY A 102 7.60 -12.52 14.36
CA GLY A 102 7.04 -11.77 13.23
C GLY A 102 7.10 -12.55 11.92
N SER A 103 8.25 -13.19 11.62
CA SER A 103 8.44 -14.00 10.40
C SER A 103 7.57 -15.27 10.34
N ARG A 104 6.97 -15.67 11.47
CA ARG A 104 6.10 -16.86 11.57
C ARG A 104 4.62 -16.52 11.43
N LEU A 105 4.23 -15.24 11.55
CA LEU A 105 2.84 -14.79 11.46
C LEU A 105 2.13 -15.31 10.20
N GLN A 106 2.81 -15.27 9.04
CA GLN A 106 2.25 -15.74 7.77
C GLN A 106 1.90 -17.24 7.77
N ARG A 107 2.69 -18.05 8.48
CA ARG A 107 2.55 -19.50 8.54
C ARG A 107 1.37 -19.93 9.41
N VAL A 108 0.95 -19.08 10.34
CA VAL A 108 -0.22 -19.29 11.18
C VAL A 108 -1.46 -18.76 10.46
N SER A 109 -2.02 -19.58 9.57
CA SER A 109 -3.27 -19.25 8.85
C SER A 109 -4.48 -19.49 9.74
N LEU A 110 -5.13 -18.41 10.21
CA LEU A 110 -6.35 -18.50 11.02
C LEU A 110 -7.58 -18.95 10.23
N LEU A 111 -7.45 -19.04 8.90
CA LEU A 111 -8.44 -19.64 7.99
C LEU A 111 -8.37 -21.17 7.94
N ALA A 112 -7.37 -21.78 8.56
CA ALA A 112 -7.26 -23.24 8.62
C ALA A 112 -8.34 -23.84 9.55
N PRO A 113 -8.78 -25.09 9.33
CA PRO A 113 -9.64 -25.79 10.28
C PRO A 113 -9.05 -25.79 11.70
N GLU A 114 -9.91 -25.61 12.72
CA GLU A 114 -9.47 -25.49 14.12
C GLU A 114 -8.66 -26.70 14.58
N GLU A 115 -8.98 -27.90 14.07
CA GLU A 115 -8.33 -29.15 14.44
C GLU A 115 -6.84 -29.17 14.08
N ILE A 116 -6.45 -28.49 12.99
CA ILE A 116 -5.04 -28.39 12.57
C ILE A 116 -4.38 -27.11 13.08
N LEU A 117 -5.17 -26.08 13.40
CA LEU A 117 -4.64 -24.78 13.81
C LEU A 117 -3.88 -24.86 15.14
N VAL A 118 -4.31 -25.72 16.06
CA VAL A 118 -3.58 -25.99 17.31
C VAL A 118 -2.16 -26.52 17.03
N GLN A 119 -2.02 -27.45 16.09
CA GLN A 119 -0.72 -27.98 15.70
C GLN A 119 0.14 -26.90 15.02
N ILE A 120 -0.47 -26.10 14.13
CA ILE A 120 0.23 -25.00 13.45
C ILE A 120 0.75 -23.97 14.47
N LEU A 121 -0.04 -23.63 15.50
CA LEU A 121 0.37 -22.72 16.56
C LEU A 121 1.58 -23.28 17.33
N GLU A 122 1.54 -24.55 17.72
CA GLU A 122 2.66 -25.19 18.42
C GLU A 122 3.93 -25.20 17.57
N GLU A 123 3.82 -25.58 16.29
CA GLU A 123 4.95 -25.66 15.35
C GLU A 123 5.60 -24.30 15.05
N ASN A 124 4.83 -23.21 15.10
CA ASN A 124 5.31 -21.89 14.71
C ASN A 124 5.62 -20.95 15.89
N TYR A 125 4.93 -21.11 17.02
CA TYR A 125 5.08 -20.26 18.20
C TYR A 125 5.68 -20.98 19.41
N GLY A 126 5.78 -22.32 19.39
CA GLY A 126 6.47 -23.08 20.41
C GLY A 126 7.91 -22.60 20.62
N GLY A 127 8.27 -22.33 21.87
CA GLY A 127 9.59 -21.77 22.24
C GLY A 127 9.78 -20.28 21.95
N LEU A 128 8.83 -19.61 21.29
CA LEU A 128 8.82 -18.15 21.10
C LEU A 128 7.87 -17.45 22.07
N VAL A 129 6.82 -18.15 22.49
CA VAL A 129 5.80 -17.64 23.40
C VAL A 129 5.71 -18.49 24.67
N ALA A 130 5.29 -17.88 25.77
CA ALA A 130 5.15 -18.60 27.03
C ALA A 130 4.11 -19.73 26.90
N PRO A 131 4.33 -20.92 27.50
CA PRO A 131 3.41 -22.04 27.41
C PRO A 131 1.97 -21.69 27.82
N ARG A 132 1.82 -20.76 28.78
CA ARG A 132 0.51 -20.24 29.20
C ARG A 132 -0.22 -19.50 28.08
N LEU A 133 0.48 -18.65 27.33
CA LEU A 133 -0.08 -17.87 26.24
C LEU A 133 -0.39 -18.79 25.04
N LEU A 134 0.49 -19.75 24.75
CA LEU A 134 0.24 -20.75 23.72
C LEU A 134 -1.01 -21.57 24.02
N ALA A 135 -1.17 -22.04 25.26
CA ALA A 135 -2.36 -22.77 25.69
C ALA A 135 -3.65 -21.94 25.63
N GLU A 136 -3.58 -20.62 25.85
CA GLU A 136 -4.71 -19.73 25.62
C GLU A 136 -5.10 -19.68 24.14
N TRP A 137 -4.12 -19.49 23.25
CA TRP A 137 -4.36 -19.50 21.80
C TRP A 137 -4.80 -20.85 21.27
N SER A 138 -4.34 -21.97 21.82
CA SER A 138 -4.84 -23.29 21.43
C SER A 138 -6.31 -23.50 21.79
N ARG A 139 -6.84 -22.80 22.81
CA ARG A 139 -8.27 -22.86 23.18
C ARG A 139 -9.12 -21.88 22.38
N GLU A 140 -8.58 -20.71 22.07
CA GLU A 140 -9.25 -19.67 21.27
C GLU A 140 -8.32 -19.19 20.14
N PRO A 141 -8.15 -19.96 19.05
CA PRO A 141 -7.16 -19.67 18.01
C PRO A 141 -7.34 -18.31 17.33
N ALA A 142 -8.57 -17.82 17.24
CA ALA A 142 -8.89 -16.49 16.71
C ALA A 142 -8.20 -15.33 17.46
N ARG A 143 -7.71 -15.56 18.69
CA ARG A 143 -6.99 -14.57 19.49
C ARG A 143 -5.48 -14.55 19.25
N ALA A 144 -4.96 -15.55 18.55
CA ALA A 144 -3.55 -15.56 18.14
C ALA A 144 -3.34 -14.53 17.02
N PRO A 145 -2.19 -13.84 16.98
CA PRO A 145 -1.79 -13.14 15.78
C PRO A 145 -1.48 -14.16 14.67
N GLY A 146 -1.79 -13.82 13.43
CA GLY A 146 -1.61 -14.71 12.30
C GLY A 146 -2.28 -14.17 11.03
N ARG A 147 -2.20 -14.94 9.96
CA ARG A 147 -2.76 -14.59 8.66
C ARG A 147 -4.27 -14.84 8.64
N GLN A 148 -5.04 -13.77 8.43
CA GLN A 148 -6.51 -13.80 8.35
C GLN A 148 -7.04 -13.74 6.91
N LEU A 149 -6.20 -13.33 5.96
CA LEU A 149 -6.53 -13.18 4.53
C LEU A 149 -5.50 -13.91 3.66
N SER A 150 -5.80 -14.11 2.39
CA SER A 150 -4.79 -14.56 1.42
C SER A 150 -3.79 -13.45 1.09
N SER A 151 -4.26 -12.19 1.05
CA SER A 151 -3.50 -10.95 0.85
C SER A 151 -4.33 -9.75 1.32
N PRO A 152 -3.72 -8.67 1.83
CA PRO A 152 -2.33 -8.61 2.27
C PRO A 152 -2.09 -9.58 3.44
N TRP A 153 -0.86 -10.08 3.59
CA TRP A 153 -0.51 -11.03 4.65
C TRP A 153 0.61 -10.47 5.53
N PRO A 154 0.63 -10.80 6.83
CA PRO A 154 1.70 -10.38 7.72
C PRO A 154 3.01 -11.03 7.29
N GLU A 155 4.05 -10.20 7.10
CA GLU A 155 5.37 -10.64 6.68
C GLU A 155 6.39 -10.54 7.81
N ARG A 156 6.37 -9.42 8.55
CA ARG A 156 7.29 -9.16 9.67
C ARG A 156 6.68 -8.24 10.72
N ILE A 157 7.40 -8.06 11.82
CA ILE A 157 7.16 -6.99 12.78
C ILE A 157 8.30 -5.96 12.66
N GLU A 158 7.98 -4.71 12.36
CA GLU A 158 8.91 -3.58 12.52
C GLU A 158 8.87 -3.10 13.98
N ILE A 159 9.99 -3.23 14.69
CA ILE A 159 10.11 -2.76 16.08
C ILE A 159 10.27 -1.23 16.07
N LEU A 160 9.32 -0.53 16.68
CA LEU A 160 9.35 0.92 16.82
C LEU A 160 9.99 1.37 18.13
N ALA A 161 9.76 0.61 19.21
CA ALA A 161 10.37 0.88 20.51
C ALA A 161 10.54 -0.41 21.32
N LEU A 162 11.69 -0.52 21.99
CA LEU A 162 12.01 -1.60 22.92
C LEU A 162 12.35 -0.97 24.27
N GLU A 163 11.40 -1.09 25.21
CA GLU A 163 11.42 -0.47 26.53
C GLU A 163 11.59 -1.55 27.59
N GLN A 164 12.69 -1.54 28.35
CA GLN A 164 12.83 -2.42 29.51
C GLN A 164 11.91 -1.91 30.62
N THR A 165 10.98 -2.75 31.07
CA THR A 165 10.00 -2.38 32.11
C THR A 165 10.35 -2.94 33.48
N ALA A 166 11.14 -4.02 33.52
CA ALA A 166 11.77 -4.60 34.71
C ALA A 166 13.07 -5.34 34.30
N PRO A 167 13.94 -5.75 35.24
CA PRO A 167 15.20 -6.43 34.90
C PRO A 167 15.04 -7.60 33.91
N GLU A 168 13.97 -8.37 34.05
CA GLU A 168 13.64 -9.53 33.23
C GLU A 168 12.34 -9.35 32.43
N SER A 169 12.02 -8.11 32.05
CA SER A 169 10.80 -7.81 31.29
C SER A 169 10.96 -6.62 30.35
N TYR A 170 10.51 -6.81 29.11
CA TYR A 170 10.47 -5.79 28.07
C TYR A 170 9.06 -5.59 27.56
N ARG A 171 8.76 -4.34 27.21
CA ARG A 171 7.64 -3.98 26.36
C ARG A 171 8.18 -3.60 25.00
N VAL A 172 7.74 -4.32 23.98
CA VAL A 172 8.09 -4.05 22.58
C VAL A 172 6.87 -3.47 21.89
N LYS A 173 6.98 -2.26 21.38
CA LYS A 173 5.98 -1.64 20.50
C LYS A 173 6.49 -1.78 19.08
N GLY A 174 5.64 -2.26 18.19
CA GLY A 174 5.97 -2.43 16.79
C GLY A 174 4.75 -2.33 15.90
N GLU A 175 4.97 -2.59 14.62
CA GLU A 175 3.93 -2.71 13.61
C GLU A 175 4.13 -4.02 12.85
N ILE A 176 3.08 -4.82 12.77
CA ILE A 176 3.01 -5.90 11.80
C ILE A 176 2.93 -5.25 10.43
N ILE A 177 3.91 -5.56 9.59
CA ILE A 177 3.92 -5.14 8.20
C ILE A 177 3.25 -6.22 7.37
N GLU A 178 2.17 -5.83 6.71
CA GLU A 178 1.49 -6.70 5.76
C GLU A 178 1.84 -6.27 4.34
N VAL A 179 2.07 -7.26 3.48
CA VAL A 179 2.46 -7.07 2.08
C VAL A 179 1.53 -7.87 1.18
N THR A 180 1.41 -7.45 -0.07
CA THR A 180 0.90 -8.31 -1.14
C THR A 180 2.08 -8.89 -1.93
N SER A 181 1.79 -9.69 -2.97
CA SER A 181 2.79 -10.15 -3.92
C SER A 181 3.56 -9.01 -4.59
N VAL A 182 2.94 -7.83 -4.75
CA VAL A 182 3.56 -6.64 -5.36
C VAL A 182 4.64 -6.08 -4.45
N GLU A 183 4.30 -5.74 -3.21
CA GLU A 183 5.26 -5.15 -2.28
C GLU A 183 6.38 -6.13 -1.93
N LEU A 184 6.13 -7.44 -2.02
CA LEU A 184 7.19 -8.44 -1.86
C LEU A 184 8.22 -8.40 -2.99
N ALA A 185 7.80 -8.11 -4.22
CA ALA A 185 8.67 -8.09 -5.41
C ALA A 185 9.34 -6.72 -5.63
N GLU A 186 8.61 -5.63 -5.37
CA GLU A 186 9.02 -4.27 -5.71
C GLU A 186 9.45 -3.43 -4.49
N GLY A 187 9.23 -3.97 -3.29
CA GLY A 187 9.33 -3.23 -2.04
C GLY A 187 8.07 -2.40 -1.79
N GLY A 188 7.70 -2.24 -0.52
CA GLY A 188 6.51 -1.48 -0.13
C GLY A 188 5.82 -2.10 1.08
N ILE A 189 4.70 -1.49 1.45
CA ILE A 189 3.87 -1.93 2.57
C ILE A 189 2.41 -1.78 2.16
N ALA A 190 1.64 -2.86 2.22
CA ALA A 190 0.22 -2.84 1.89
C ALA A 190 -0.63 -2.38 3.08
N ALA A 191 -0.28 -2.82 4.29
CA ALA A 191 -0.92 -2.36 5.52
C ALA A 191 0.04 -2.43 6.72
N ARG A 192 -0.26 -1.63 7.74
CA ARG A 192 0.41 -1.65 9.04
C ARG A 192 -0.61 -1.94 10.12
N ARG A 193 -0.32 -2.91 10.98
CA ARG A 193 -1.12 -3.18 12.18
C ARG A 193 -0.26 -3.01 13.43
N PRO A 194 -0.55 -2.04 14.30
CA PRO A 194 0.15 -1.88 15.56
C PRO A 194 0.11 -3.16 16.40
N ILE A 195 1.23 -3.49 17.01
CA ILE A 195 1.36 -4.62 17.93
C ILE A 195 2.18 -4.19 19.15
N THR A 196 1.71 -4.58 20.33
CA THR A 196 2.47 -4.47 21.58
C THR A 196 2.71 -5.85 22.14
N LEU A 197 3.97 -6.16 22.41
CA LEU A 197 4.40 -7.41 23.01
C LEU A 197 4.93 -7.14 24.42
N VAL A 198 4.59 -8.03 25.34
CA VAL A 198 5.30 -8.15 26.63
C VAL A 198 6.17 -9.39 26.52
N VAL A 199 7.47 -9.20 26.77
CA VAL A 199 8.48 -10.26 26.72
C VAL A 199 9.09 -10.38 28.10
N GLU A 200 9.03 -11.56 28.69
CA GLU A 200 9.56 -11.82 30.03
C GLU A 200 10.53 -12.99 29.96
N LYS A 201 11.52 -12.99 30.85
CA LYS A 201 12.43 -14.12 30.99
C LYS A 201 11.76 -15.18 31.86
N GLU A 202 11.55 -16.36 31.32
CA GLU A 202 11.10 -17.54 32.05
C GLU A 202 12.24 -18.57 32.03
N GLU A 203 12.71 -18.96 33.21
CA GLU A 203 13.91 -19.78 33.39
C GLU A 203 15.15 -19.14 32.71
N ASP A 204 15.61 -19.72 31.61
CA ASP A 204 16.79 -19.27 30.86
C ASP A 204 16.43 -18.66 29.49
N SER A 205 15.15 -18.48 29.16
CA SER A 205 14.72 -18.01 27.83
C SER A 205 13.76 -16.83 27.90
N TRP A 206 13.94 -15.88 26.98
CA TRP A 206 12.98 -14.81 26.73
C TRP A 206 11.79 -15.36 25.96
N LEU A 207 10.59 -15.12 26.46
CA LEU A 207 9.35 -15.58 25.85
C LEU A 207 8.36 -14.43 25.75
N ILE A 208 7.59 -14.38 24.66
CA ILE A 208 6.46 -13.47 24.56
C ILE A 208 5.35 -13.97 25.48
N THR A 209 4.97 -13.16 26.46
CA THR A 209 4.02 -13.54 27.50
C THR A 209 2.67 -12.84 27.39
N ALA A 210 2.62 -11.75 26.60
CA ALA A 210 1.36 -11.14 26.17
C ALA A 210 1.51 -10.48 24.79
N VAL A 211 0.43 -10.51 24.03
CA VAL A 211 0.28 -9.81 22.75
C VAL A 211 -0.97 -8.96 22.79
N THR A 212 -0.85 -7.69 22.42
CA THR A 212 -1.98 -6.79 22.18
C THR A 212 -1.89 -6.31 20.74
N LEU A 213 -2.88 -6.70 19.93
CA LEU A 213 -3.04 -6.18 18.58
C LEU A 213 -3.82 -4.87 18.65
N GLY A 214 -3.29 -3.83 18.02
CA GLY A 214 -4.05 -2.62 17.77
C GLY A 214 -5.07 -2.82 16.66
N GLU A 215 -5.98 -1.85 16.56
CA GLU A 215 -6.73 -1.63 15.34
C GLU A 215 -5.73 -1.41 14.20
N TYR A 216 -6.05 -1.92 13.01
CA TYR A 216 -5.30 -1.57 11.80
C TYR A 216 -5.12 -0.04 11.79
N ALA A 217 -3.88 0.43 11.73
CA ALA A 217 -3.62 1.85 11.63
C ALA A 217 -4.36 2.31 10.39
N GLU A 218 -5.36 3.20 10.54
CA GLU A 218 -6.40 3.54 9.55
C GLU A 218 -5.95 3.10 8.16
N THR A 219 -6.38 1.90 7.77
CA THR A 219 -6.03 1.44 6.45
C THR A 219 -6.63 2.48 5.52
N ASN A 220 -5.78 3.15 4.76
CA ASN A 220 -6.19 3.73 3.50
C ASN A 220 -6.56 2.58 2.54
N ALA A 221 -7.36 1.59 2.99
CA ALA A 221 -7.98 0.61 2.13
C ALA A 221 -8.97 1.40 1.31
N ILE A 222 -8.55 1.74 0.10
CA ILE A 222 -9.33 2.57 -0.79
C ILE A 222 -10.38 1.64 -1.39
N VAL A 223 -11.58 1.61 -0.81
CA VAL A 223 -12.67 0.79 -1.33
C VAL A 223 -13.53 1.64 -2.22
N TYR A 224 -13.58 1.29 -3.50
CA TYR A 224 -14.60 1.79 -4.41
C TYR A 224 -15.90 1.00 -4.19
N ASN A 225 -17.00 1.69 -3.90
CA ASN A 225 -18.32 1.07 -3.78
C ASN A 225 -19.18 1.51 -4.96
N ASN A 226 -19.77 0.54 -5.66
CA ASN A 226 -20.74 0.79 -6.72
C ASN A 226 -22.13 0.30 -6.28
N ASP A 227 -22.93 1.23 -5.75
CA ASP A 227 -24.31 0.94 -5.33
C ASP A 227 -25.25 0.65 -6.51
N GLN A 228 -24.90 1.15 -7.70
CA GLN A 228 -25.73 0.99 -8.90
C GLN A 228 -25.80 -0.46 -9.38
N TYR A 229 -24.70 -1.21 -9.25
CA TYR A 229 -24.62 -2.61 -9.68
C TYR A 229 -24.38 -3.59 -8.54
N GLY A 230 -24.07 -3.09 -7.33
CA GLY A 230 -23.95 -3.92 -6.12
C GLY A 230 -22.63 -4.67 -6.04
N PHE A 231 -21.52 -3.95 -6.13
CA PHE A 231 -20.19 -4.50 -5.85
C PHE A 231 -19.29 -3.47 -5.16
N SER A 232 -18.24 -3.96 -4.51
CA SER A 232 -17.12 -3.17 -4.04
C SER A 232 -15.82 -3.63 -4.70
N PHE A 233 -14.82 -2.75 -4.74
CA PHE A 233 -13.51 -3.04 -5.30
C PHE A 233 -12.43 -2.45 -4.39
N ALA A 234 -11.57 -3.30 -3.84
CA ALA A 234 -10.45 -2.88 -3.00
C ALA A 234 -9.28 -2.38 -3.87
N LEU A 235 -8.75 -1.20 -3.54
CA LEU A 235 -7.63 -0.56 -4.23
C LEU A 235 -6.49 -0.28 -3.25
N PRO A 236 -5.22 -0.39 -3.70
CA PRO A 236 -4.06 -0.05 -2.88
C PRO A 236 -3.92 1.48 -2.71
N GLU A 237 -3.08 1.91 -1.76
CA GLU A 237 -2.89 3.33 -1.42
C GLU A 237 -2.46 4.19 -2.63
N GLY A 238 -1.67 3.60 -3.55
CA GLY A 238 -1.23 4.27 -4.79
C GLY A 238 -2.38 4.75 -5.70
N TRP A 239 -3.59 4.21 -5.51
CA TRP A 239 -4.80 4.59 -6.23
C TRP A 239 -5.59 5.72 -5.54
N ALA A 240 -5.03 6.34 -4.49
CA ALA A 240 -5.62 7.52 -3.88
C ALA A 240 -5.85 8.63 -4.92
N GLY A 241 -7.11 9.04 -5.05
CA GLY A 241 -7.53 10.01 -6.06
C GLY A 241 -7.89 9.40 -7.42
N TYR A 242 -8.14 8.08 -7.50
CA TYR A 242 -8.75 7.46 -8.67
C TYR A 242 -10.05 8.19 -9.08
N THR A 243 -10.41 8.06 -10.36
CA THR A 243 -11.69 8.57 -10.87
C THR A 243 -12.48 7.44 -11.51
N ILE A 244 -13.79 7.59 -11.63
CA ILE A 244 -14.64 6.61 -12.30
C ILE A 244 -15.06 7.15 -13.66
N VAL A 245 -14.89 6.33 -14.69
CA VAL A 245 -15.37 6.61 -16.05
C VAL A 245 -16.33 5.51 -16.46
N ALA A 246 -17.51 5.91 -16.91
CA ALA A 246 -18.53 5.01 -17.41
C ALA A 246 -18.49 5.01 -18.94
N GLU A 247 -18.38 3.83 -19.52
CA GLU A 247 -18.45 3.58 -20.96
C GLU A 247 -19.44 2.45 -21.23
N GLU A 248 -19.61 2.07 -22.50
CA GLU A 248 -20.44 0.93 -22.90
C GLU A 248 -19.59 -0.06 -23.71
N TRP A 249 -19.78 -1.34 -23.44
CA TRP A 249 -19.27 -2.41 -24.28
C TRP A 249 -20.33 -2.84 -25.30
N GLU A 250 -19.87 -3.26 -26.46
CA GLU A 250 -20.70 -3.82 -27.53
C GLU A 250 -20.24 -5.25 -27.85
N GLY A 251 -21.21 -6.14 -28.03
CA GLY A 251 -21.02 -7.52 -28.46
C GLY A 251 -21.52 -7.69 -29.89
N PHE A 252 -20.79 -8.45 -30.70
CA PHE A 252 -21.09 -8.65 -32.12
C PHE A 252 -21.47 -10.09 -32.43
N ASP A 253 -22.47 -10.26 -33.30
CA ASP A 253 -22.85 -11.56 -33.83
C ASP A 253 -21.86 -11.96 -34.96
N PRO A 254 -21.19 -13.12 -34.86
CA PRO A 254 -20.29 -13.59 -35.91
C PRO A 254 -21.00 -13.89 -37.25
N GLU A 255 -22.31 -14.17 -37.23
CA GLU A 255 -23.12 -14.50 -38.41
C GLU A 255 -23.88 -13.29 -39.00
N ALA A 256 -24.02 -12.18 -38.24
CA ALA A 256 -24.74 -10.98 -38.66
C ALA A 256 -23.89 -9.69 -38.46
N PRO A 257 -22.86 -9.44 -39.30
CA PRO A 257 -22.02 -8.26 -39.17
C PRO A 257 -22.80 -6.98 -39.55
N GLY A 258 -22.94 -6.05 -38.60
CA GLY A 258 -23.46 -4.70 -38.88
C GLY A 258 -24.15 -3.96 -37.73
N ALA A 259 -24.67 -4.67 -36.73
CA ALA A 259 -25.25 -4.07 -35.52
C ALA A 259 -24.80 -4.83 -34.26
N ALA A 260 -24.71 -4.14 -33.13
CA ALA A 260 -24.40 -4.77 -31.85
C ALA A 260 -25.51 -5.77 -31.48
N ALA A 261 -25.13 -7.02 -31.25
CA ALA A 261 -26.01 -8.11 -30.81
C ALA A 261 -26.34 -8.00 -29.31
N ALA A 262 -25.43 -7.39 -28.54
CA ALA A 262 -25.61 -7.07 -27.14
C ALA A 262 -24.81 -5.81 -26.79
N GLN A 263 -25.21 -5.13 -25.72
CA GLN A 263 -24.43 -4.03 -25.14
C GLN A 263 -24.62 -3.98 -23.63
N GLY A 264 -23.69 -3.35 -22.92
CA GLY A 264 -23.79 -3.16 -21.48
C GLY A 264 -22.77 -2.17 -20.94
N PRO A 265 -22.81 -1.87 -19.64
CA PRO A 265 -21.94 -0.88 -19.03
C PRO A 265 -20.53 -1.41 -18.82
N THR A 266 -19.56 -0.52 -19.00
CA THR A 266 -18.17 -0.69 -18.58
C THR A 266 -17.85 0.36 -17.52
N ILE A 267 -17.45 -0.10 -16.33
CA ILE A 267 -16.98 0.76 -15.24
C ILE A 267 -15.46 0.76 -15.26
N ILE A 268 -14.87 1.91 -15.53
CA ILE A 268 -13.41 2.07 -15.57
C ILE A 268 -12.98 2.78 -14.30
N ILE A 269 -12.25 2.09 -13.44
CA ILE A 269 -11.51 2.71 -12.34
C ILE A 269 -10.24 3.28 -12.96
N ARG A 270 -10.20 4.60 -13.09
CA ARG A 270 -9.12 5.33 -13.74
C ARG A 270 -8.01 5.65 -12.78
N HIS A 271 -6.79 5.25 -13.15
CA HIS A 271 -5.60 5.46 -12.33
C HIS A 271 -5.35 6.97 -12.12
N PRO A 272 -5.00 7.46 -10.91
CA PRO A 272 -4.81 8.89 -10.63
C PRO A 272 -3.73 9.58 -11.48
N GLN A 273 -2.72 8.82 -11.90
CA GLN A 273 -1.65 9.28 -12.79
C GLN A 273 -1.93 9.12 -14.29
N TRP A 274 -3.13 8.66 -14.69
CA TRP A 274 -3.49 8.49 -16.09
C TRP A 274 -3.42 9.82 -16.86
N LYS A 275 -2.86 9.79 -18.09
CA LYS A 275 -2.79 10.95 -19.00
C LYS A 275 -3.11 10.52 -20.43
N ALA A 276 -3.78 11.38 -21.19
CA ALA A 276 -4.18 11.08 -22.57
C ALA A 276 -2.97 10.83 -23.48
N GLU A 277 -1.87 11.57 -23.28
CA GLU A 277 -0.66 11.45 -24.09
C GLU A 277 0.22 10.25 -23.68
N LYS A 278 0.08 9.79 -22.42
CA LYS A 278 0.79 8.63 -21.89
C LYS A 278 -0.16 7.85 -20.95
N PRO A 279 -1.03 7.01 -21.52
CA PRO A 279 -2.00 6.26 -20.73
C PRO A 279 -1.30 5.32 -19.75
N ARG A 280 -1.74 5.37 -18.50
CA ARG A 280 -1.43 4.34 -17.51
C ARG A 280 -2.57 3.31 -17.52
N GLN A 281 -2.33 2.07 -17.11
CA GLN A 281 -3.36 1.03 -17.11
C GLN A 281 -4.50 1.41 -16.15
N ASP A 282 -5.72 1.47 -16.68
CA ASP A 282 -6.95 1.54 -15.89
C ASP A 282 -7.46 0.12 -15.57
N ILE A 283 -8.40 0.00 -14.62
CA ILE A 283 -9.11 -1.26 -14.32
C ILE A 283 -10.52 -1.20 -14.91
N PRO A 284 -10.78 -1.82 -16.08
CA PRO A 284 -12.10 -1.91 -16.66
C PRO A 284 -12.90 -3.10 -16.11
N ILE A 285 -14.15 -2.85 -15.73
CA ILE A 285 -15.10 -3.85 -15.24
C ILE A 285 -16.31 -3.84 -16.17
N LEU A 286 -16.46 -4.89 -16.96
CA LEU A 286 -17.65 -5.14 -17.76
C LEU A 286 -18.77 -5.65 -16.85
N VAL A 287 -19.96 -5.09 -17.01
CA VAL A 287 -21.16 -5.52 -16.30
C VAL A 287 -22.08 -6.25 -17.28
N PHE A 288 -22.44 -7.48 -16.96
CA PHE A 288 -23.38 -8.30 -17.71
C PHE A 288 -24.60 -8.61 -16.87
N THR A 289 -25.77 -8.72 -17.48
CA THR A 289 -26.83 -9.55 -16.90
C THR A 289 -26.49 -11.04 -17.05
N HIS A 290 -27.02 -11.90 -16.19
CA HIS A 290 -26.83 -13.37 -16.31
C HIS A 290 -27.19 -13.90 -17.71
N ALA A 291 -28.30 -13.44 -18.30
CA ALA A 291 -28.71 -13.85 -19.64
C ALA A 291 -27.73 -13.42 -20.74
N GLN A 292 -27.10 -12.24 -20.59
CA GLN A 292 -26.05 -11.79 -21.53
C GLN A 292 -24.78 -12.62 -21.38
N TRP A 293 -24.38 -12.94 -20.14
CA TRP A 293 -23.21 -13.79 -19.87
C TRP A 293 -23.39 -15.18 -20.47
N GLU A 294 -24.51 -15.85 -20.19
CA GLU A 294 -24.84 -17.17 -20.75
C GLU A 294 -24.85 -17.16 -22.28
N ALA A 295 -25.49 -16.15 -22.90
CA ALA A 295 -25.52 -16.02 -24.35
C ALA A 295 -24.12 -15.83 -24.97
N MET A 296 -23.23 -15.12 -24.28
CA MET A 296 -21.83 -14.97 -24.71
C MET A 296 -21.06 -16.30 -24.59
N GLU A 297 -21.22 -17.04 -23.49
CA GLU A 297 -20.58 -18.35 -23.29
C GLU A 297 -21.05 -19.39 -24.31
N GLU A 298 -22.32 -19.31 -24.73
CA GLU A 298 -22.88 -20.11 -25.83
C GLU A 298 -22.40 -19.68 -27.22
N GLY A 299 -21.61 -18.60 -27.33
CA GLY A 299 -21.05 -18.10 -28.59
C GLY A 299 -22.05 -17.34 -29.46
N LYS A 300 -23.19 -16.91 -28.92
CA LYS A 300 -24.18 -16.10 -29.68
C LYS A 300 -23.66 -14.72 -30.04
N PHE A 301 -22.73 -14.19 -29.26
CA PHE A 301 -21.99 -12.98 -29.58
C PHE A 301 -20.61 -13.02 -28.92
N HIS A 302 -19.71 -12.13 -29.36
CA HIS A 302 -18.37 -11.95 -28.79
C HIS A 302 -18.07 -10.47 -28.54
N ILE A 303 -17.22 -10.20 -27.55
CA ILE A 303 -16.80 -8.84 -27.18
C ILE A 303 -15.37 -8.61 -27.66
N GLY A 304 -15.21 -7.65 -28.57
CA GLY A 304 -13.94 -7.36 -29.23
C GLY A 304 -13.49 -8.50 -30.17
N ALA A 305 -12.42 -8.28 -30.94
CA ALA A 305 -11.96 -9.25 -31.93
C ALA A 305 -11.02 -10.35 -31.37
N ALA A 306 -10.92 -10.48 -30.04
CA ALA A 306 -9.98 -11.41 -29.42
C ALA A 306 -10.51 -12.86 -29.48
N PRO A 307 -9.63 -13.87 -29.64
CA PRO A 307 -10.03 -15.29 -29.65
C PRO A 307 -10.38 -15.83 -28.26
N ILE A 308 -10.25 -15.00 -27.21
CA ILE A 308 -10.53 -15.33 -25.82
C ILE A 308 -11.55 -14.29 -25.34
N GLY A 309 -12.57 -14.73 -24.60
CA GLY A 309 -13.61 -13.86 -24.06
C GLY A 309 -13.18 -13.14 -22.76
N PRO A 310 -14.05 -12.27 -22.23
CA PRO A 310 -13.89 -11.69 -20.91
C PRO A 310 -13.68 -12.75 -19.82
N ARG A 311 -12.92 -12.39 -18.78
CA ARG A 311 -12.68 -13.23 -17.60
C ARG A 311 -13.58 -12.78 -16.46
N GLU A 312 -14.39 -13.67 -15.93
CA GLU A 312 -15.22 -13.37 -14.75
C GLU A 312 -14.36 -12.98 -13.53
N LEU A 313 -14.84 -11.98 -12.80
CA LEU A 313 -14.26 -11.50 -11.54
C LEU A 313 -15.13 -11.93 -10.34
N ASP A 314 -16.44 -11.68 -10.39
CA ASP A 314 -17.43 -12.11 -9.40
C ASP A 314 -18.87 -11.93 -9.95
N ARG A 315 -19.89 -12.34 -9.20
CA ARG A 315 -21.31 -12.19 -9.57
C ARG A 315 -22.23 -11.96 -8.37
N ASN A 316 -23.34 -11.24 -8.58
CA ASN A 316 -24.46 -11.16 -7.63
C ASN A 316 -25.76 -11.69 -8.24
N GLY A 317 -26.89 -11.53 -7.53
CA GLY A 317 -28.21 -12.00 -7.97
C GLY A 317 -28.68 -11.49 -9.34
N LYS A 318 -28.10 -10.39 -9.85
CA LYS A 318 -28.53 -9.74 -11.10
C LYS A 318 -27.45 -9.63 -12.16
N TYR A 319 -26.20 -9.47 -11.74
CA TYR A 319 -25.09 -9.14 -12.62
C TYR A 319 -23.90 -10.08 -12.48
N VAL A 320 -23.18 -10.25 -13.58
CA VAL A 320 -21.84 -10.85 -13.64
C VAL A 320 -20.84 -9.73 -13.95
N PHE A 321 -19.76 -9.66 -13.17
CA PHE A 321 -18.69 -8.70 -13.35
C PHE A 321 -17.50 -9.39 -13.99
N ALA A 322 -16.97 -8.83 -15.07
CA ALA A 322 -15.87 -9.44 -15.78
C ALA A 322 -14.85 -8.43 -16.28
N LEU A 323 -13.62 -8.89 -16.43
CA LEU A 323 -12.51 -8.16 -17.03
C LEU A 323 -12.51 -8.39 -18.55
N PRO A 324 -12.38 -7.34 -19.38
CA PRO A 324 -12.28 -7.49 -20.83
C PRO A 324 -11.10 -8.39 -21.24
N ALA A 325 -11.28 -9.11 -22.34
CA ALA A 325 -10.21 -9.88 -22.94
C ALA A 325 -9.06 -8.95 -23.35
N ARG A 326 -7.83 -9.31 -22.96
CA ARG A 326 -6.61 -8.57 -23.30
C ARG A 326 -6.70 -7.06 -22.98
N TYR A 327 -7.34 -6.69 -21.89
CA TYR A 327 -7.46 -5.29 -21.44
C TYR A 327 -6.10 -4.57 -21.27
N ASN A 328 -5.01 -5.32 -21.15
CA ASN A 328 -3.63 -4.87 -21.05
C ASN A 328 -2.76 -5.16 -22.31
N PHE A 329 -3.36 -5.49 -23.45
CA PHE A 329 -2.62 -5.91 -24.66
C PHE A 329 -1.56 -4.92 -25.15
N ALA A 330 -1.79 -3.62 -24.92
CA ALA A 330 -0.89 -2.56 -25.32
C ALA A 330 0.29 -2.38 -24.36
N PHE A 331 0.34 -3.15 -23.27
CA PHE A 331 1.29 -3.02 -22.17
C PHE A 331 1.49 -1.56 -21.74
N PRO A 332 0.40 -0.81 -21.46
CA PRO A 332 0.53 0.57 -21.00
C PRO A 332 1.28 0.60 -19.67
N GLU A 333 1.82 1.76 -19.29
CA GLU A 333 2.51 1.91 -18.02
C GLU A 333 1.60 1.43 -16.87
N GLY A 334 2.13 0.66 -15.91
CA GLY A 334 1.36 0.16 -14.77
C GLY A 334 0.45 -1.03 -15.07
N TYR A 335 0.62 -1.74 -16.19
CA TYR A 335 -0.18 -2.95 -16.46
C TYR A 335 0.14 -4.10 -15.50
N GLU A 336 1.39 -4.23 -15.07
CA GLU A 336 1.83 -5.25 -14.10
C GLU A 336 1.20 -4.99 -12.73
N GLU A 337 1.11 -3.71 -12.32
CA GLU A 337 0.43 -3.28 -11.10
C GLU A 337 -1.04 -3.72 -11.12
N VAL A 338 -1.75 -3.50 -12.25
CA VAL A 338 -3.15 -3.88 -12.37
C VAL A 338 -3.35 -5.38 -12.41
N GLU A 339 -2.49 -6.15 -13.09
CA GLU A 339 -2.52 -7.62 -13.04
C GLU A 339 -2.41 -8.10 -11.60
N ALA A 340 -1.44 -7.56 -10.85
CA ALA A 340 -1.21 -7.97 -9.48
C ALA A 340 -2.36 -7.58 -8.53
N ILE A 341 -3.00 -6.42 -8.74
CA ILE A 341 -4.25 -6.07 -8.03
C ILE A 341 -5.32 -7.13 -8.32
N LEU A 342 -5.51 -7.52 -9.58
CA LEU A 342 -6.56 -8.47 -9.97
C LEU A 342 -6.30 -9.91 -9.47
N GLU A 343 -5.04 -10.29 -9.26
CA GLU A 343 -4.68 -11.58 -8.63
C GLU A 343 -5.16 -11.70 -7.17
N THR A 344 -5.45 -10.57 -6.51
CA THR A 344 -5.96 -10.56 -5.12
C THR A 344 -7.46 -10.83 -5.00
N ASN A 345 -8.18 -11.01 -6.12
CA ASN A 345 -9.65 -11.03 -6.18
C ASN A 345 -10.27 -9.80 -5.49
N PRO A 346 -9.96 -8.58 -5.98
CA PRO A 346 -10.28 -7.32 -5.28
C PRO A 346 -11.76 -6.93 -5.38
N LEU A 347 -12.52 -7.53 -6.32
CA LEU A 347 -13.94 -7.26 -6.52
C LEU A 347 -14.76 -8.18 -5.63
N GLN A 348 -15.70 -7.62 -4.87
CA GLN A 348 -16.68 -8.38 -4.09
C GLN A 348 -18.10 -7.95 -4.47
N ALA A 349 -18.89 -8.90 -4.97
CA ALA A 349 -20.27 -8.68 -5.32
C ALA A 349 -21.18 -8.80 -4.08
N ASN A 350 -22.16 -7.89 -3.95
CA ASN A 350 -23.13 -7.94 -2.86
C ASN A 350 -24.14 -9.07 -3.11
N GLU A 351 -24.04 -10.18 -2.37
CA GLU A 351 -24.89 -11.37 -2.55
C GLU A 351 -26.40 -11.09 -2.49
N ASN A 352 -26.81 -10.13 -1.66
CA ASN A 352 -28.22 -9.75 -1.47
C ASN A 352 -28.68 -8.63 -2.41
N TYR A 353 -27.96 -8.37 -3.50
CA TYR A 353 -28.34 -7.37 -4.48
C TYR A 353 -29.49 -7.89 -5.37
N ILE A 354 -30.64 -7.20 -5.34
CA ILE A 354 -31.91 -7.60 -5.97
C ILE A 354 -32.22 -6.74 -7.20
#